data_AF-A0A1J1GKF5-F1
#
_entry.id   AF-A0A1J1GKF5-F1
#
_cell.length_a   1.000
_cell.length_b   1.000
_cell.length_c   1.000
_cell.angle_alpha   90.00
_cell.angle_beta   90.00
_cell.angle_gamma   90.00
#
_symmetry.space_group_name_H-M   'P 1'
#
loop_
_entity.id
_entity.type
_entity.pdbx_description
1 polymer ?
#
loop_
_entity_poly.entity_id
_entity_poly.type
_entity_poly.pdbx_seq_one_letter_code
_entity_poly.pdbx_strand_id
1 'polypeptide(L)'
;MEDLNREILASNSMNMKSYSTYLHINKEGIIKVMSCTIPVIFKLFTMLFPVFLCFLLEENLSISVIKFNKCYLRILSETELENKNNPAYNDTLLESFFEFFKNEKISLKMRAYKKWEEMCFFEGVRYSLDGRSWERDKFQEWYDKMQKDIDSFRASTVDEYNKLKESFSKDAECSEFFIMKRKEWKKYKDSTYKLFKKYVKDCNEEWDERKNKNKK
;
A
#
# COMPACT_ATOMS: atom_id res chain seq x y z
N MET A 1 23.47 -0.48 -16.02
CA MET A 1 24.32 -0.83 -14.87
C MET A 1 24.36 0.31 -13.85
N GLU A 2 24.44 1.57 -14.27
CA GLU A 2 24.37 2.75 -13.38
C GLU A 2 23.05 2.90 -12.62
N ASP A 3 21.92 2.55 -13.22
CA ASP A 3 20.60 2.70 -12.58
C ASP A 3 20.39 1.74 -11.40
N LEU A 4 20.93 0.51 -11.48
CA LEU A 4 20.88 -0.46 -10.38
C LEU A 4 21.73 -0.02 -9.19
N ASN A 5 22.90 0.58 -9.45
CA ASN A 5 23.76 1.14 -8.41
C ASN A 5 23.14 2.36 -7.74
N ARG A 6 22.42 3.21 -8.50
CA ARG A 6 21.63 4.32 -7.93
C ARG A 6 20.49 3.83 -7.05
N GLU A 7 19.79 2.78 -7.47
CA GLU A 7 18.64 2.23 -6.73
C GLU A 7 19.05 1.66 -5.35
N ILE A 8 20.24 1.06 -5.25
CA ILE A 8 20.83 0.55 -4.00
C ILE A 8 21.22 1.69 -3.05
N LEU A 9 21.72 2.81 -3.58
CA LEU A 9 22.13 3.97 -2.77
C LEU A 9 20.92 4.74 -2.19
N ALA A 10 19.80 4.78 -2.91
CA ALA A 10 18.63 5.57 -2.50
C ALA A 10 17.90 5.01 -1.26
N SER A 11 17.95 3.69 -0.99
CA SER A 11 17.25 3.09 0.15
C SER A 11 17.79 3.50 1.52
N ASN A 12 18.98 4.09 1.58
CA ASN A 12 19.66 4.40 2.85
C ASN A 12 19.37 5.81 3.39
N SER A 13 18.54 6.61 2.72
CA SER A 13 18.39 8.05 3.03
C SER A 13 17.01 8.48 3.58
N MET A 14 16.00 7.61 3.59
CA MET A 14 14.65 7.94 4.06
C MET A 14 14.48 7.62 5.55
N ASN A 15 15.03 8.45 6.43
CA ASN A 15 14.66 8.47 7.86
C ASN A 15 14.97 9.84 8.46
N MET A 16 14.19 10.87 8.11
CA MET A 16 14.11 12.11 8.91
C MET A 16 12.99 13.03 8.41
N LYS A 17 11.98 13.27 9.27
CA LYS A 17 11.12 14.47 9.39
C LYS A 17 10.01 14.14 10.42
N SER A 18 10.10 14.54 11.69
CA SER A 18 9.91 15.86 12.33
C SER A 18 8.48 16.40 12.26
N TYR A 19 7.83 16.45 13.43
CA TYR A 19 6.48 16.94 13.75
C TYR A 19 6.38 18.49 13.75
N SER A 20 5.17 19.04 13.59
CA SER A 20 4.83 20.39 14.09
C SER A 20 3.34 20.52 14.45
N THR A 21 3.08 21.38 15.43
CA THR A 21 1.98 21.42 16.41
C THR A 21 1.34 22.82 16.38
N TYR A 22 -0.01 22.91 16.42
CA TYR A 22 -0.87 24.03 16.89
C TYR A 22 -0.71 25.46 16.33
N LEU A 23 -1.83 26.16 16.05
CA LEU A 23 -2.29 27.33 16.85
C LEU A 23 -3.61 27.98 16.36
N HIS A 24 -4.52 28.18 17.33
CA HIS A 24 -5.68 29.08 17.40
C HIS A 24 -5.37 30.55 17.07
N ILE A 25 -6.31 31.31 16.50
CA ILE A 25 -6.51 32.76 16.82
C ILE A 25 -8.01 33.15 16.73
N ASN A 26 -8.55 33.67 17.85
CA ASN A 26 -9.83 34.37 18.04
C ASN A 26 -9.84 35.78 17.41
N LYS A 27 -11.02 36.35 17.12
CA LYS A 27 -11.23 37.82 17.14
C LYS A 27 -12.63 38.22 17.59
N GLU A 28 -12.65 39.17 18.52
CA GLU A 28 -13.75 39.83 19.26
C GLU A 28 -14.67 40.71 18.40
N GLY A 29 -15.84 41.09 18.97
CA GLY A 29 -16.68 42.16 18.42
C GLY A 29 -17.95 42.53 19.20
N ILE A 30 -17.79 43.18 20.36
CA ILE A 30 -18.58 44.30 20.96
C ILE A 30 -20.12 44.21 21.04
N ILE A 31 -20.61 44.23 22.29
CA ILE A 31 -22.02 44.30 22.73
C ILE A 31 -22.50 45.77 22.81
N LYS A 32 -23.69 46.08 22.27
CA LYS A 32 -24.42 47.33 22.54
C LYS A 32 -25.76 46.99 23.23
N VAL A 33 -25.87 47.37 24.50
CA VAL A 33 -27.04 47.13 25.35
C VAL A 33 -28.15 48.12 24.99
N MET A 34 -29.30 47.60 24.57
CA MET A 34 -30.55 48.34 24.38
C MET A 34 -31.52 47.88 25.48
N SER A 35 -31.96 48.81 26.31
CA SER A 35 -32.94 48.58 27.38
C SER A 35 -34.31 48.22 26.79
N CYS A 36 -34.67 46.94 26.81
CA CYS A 36 -36.02 46.49 26.45
C CYS A 36 -36.94 46.52 27.66
N THR A 37 -37.89 47.46 27.68
CA THR A 37 -39.05 47.41 28.57
C THR A 37 -39.96 46.27 28.09
N ILE A 38 -39.78 45.08 28.69
CA ILE A 38 -40.52 43.87 28.34
C ILE A 38 -42.01 44.08 28.69
N PRO A 39 -42.94 44.01 27.72
CA PRO A 39 -44.38 44.14 27.98
C PRO A 39 -44.85 43.04 28.93
N VAL A 40 -45.80 43.35 29.83
CA VAL A 40 -46.36 42.39 30.82
C VAL A 40 -46.88 41.10 30.15
N ILE A 41 -47.37 41.18 28.91
CA ILE A 41 -47.80 40.03 28.11
C ILE A 41 -46.63 39.08 27.80
N PHE A 42 -45.44 39.61 27.53
CA PHE A 42 -44.24 38.82 27.28
C PHE A 42 -43.76 38.11 28.56
N LYS A 43 -43.93 38.74 29.74
CA LYS A 43 -43.68 38.09 31.04
C LYS A 43 -44.63 36.91 31.30
N LEU A 44 -45.92 37.09 31.01
CA LEU A 44 -46.90 36.00 31.11
C LEU A 44 -46.59 34.87 30.12
N PHE A 45 -46.18 35.21 28.89
CA PHE A 45 -45.76 34.21 27.90
C PHE A 45 -44.52 33.45 28.37
N THR A 46 -43.50 34.13 28.93
CA THR A 46 -42.31 33.44 29.48
C THR A 46 -42.58 32.57 30.69
N MET A 47 -43.65 32.82 31.45
CA MET A 47 -44.04 31.94 32.57
C MET A 47 -44.90 30.75 32.12
N LEU A 48 -45.76 30.94 31.11
CA LEU A 48 -46.62 29.87 30.59
C LEU A 48 -45.89 28.94 29.60
N PHE A 49 -44.93 29.47 28.85
CA PHE A 49 -44.13 28.72 27.88
C PHE A 49 -43.36 27.52 28.48
N PRO A 50 -42.68 27.60 29.64
CA PRO A 50 -42.03 26.44 30.24
C PRO A 50 -43.04 25.40 30.74
N VAL A 51 -44.23 25.81 31.22
CA VAL A 51 -45.29 24.88 31.62
C VAL A 51 -45.85 24.14 30.40
N PHE A 52 -46.04 24.86 29.29
CA PHE A 52 -46.46 24.28 28.02
C PHE A 52 -45.38 23.36 27.42
N LEU A 53 -44.09 23.72 27.53
CA LEU A 53 -42.97 22.86 27.16
C LEU A 53 -42.92 21.60 28.03
N CYS A 54 -43.15 21.70 29.34
CA CYS A 54 -43.24 20.55 30.23
C CYS A 54 -44.41 19.63 29.86
N PHE A 55 -45.57 20.19 29.51
CA PHE A 55 -46.71 19.41 29.02
C PHE A 55 -46.41 18.70 27.70
N LEU A 56 -45.79 19.39 26.73
CA LEU A 56 -45.34 18.79 25.47
C LEU A 56 -44.23 17.75 25.66
N LEU A 57 -43.35 17.93 26.65
CA LEU A 57 -42.33 16.96 27.03
C LEU A 57 -42.94 15.74 27.72
N GLU A 58 -43.92 15.91 28.62
CA GLU A 58 -44.63 14.80 29.28
C GLU A 58 -45.47 13.99 28.31
N GLU A 59 -46.23 14.63 27.40
CA GLU A 59 -46.98 13.91 26.36
C GLU A 59 -46.04 13.17 25.40
N ASN A 60 -44.89 13.73 25.02
CA ASN A 60 -43.91 13.03 24.18
C ASN A 60 -43.04 12.02 24.94
N LEU A 61 -42.89 12.12 26.27
CA LEU A 61 -42.23 11.10 27.09
C LEU A 61 -43.09 9.83 27.20
N SER A 62 -44.41 9.98 27.10
CA SER A 62 -45.35 8.85 27.06
C SER A 62 -45.42 8.16 25.68
N ILE A 63 -45.12 8.89 24.60
CA ILE A 63 -44.98 8.34 23.25
C ILE A 63 -43.50 8.04 22.98
N SER A 64 -43.12 6.85 23.44
CA SER A 64 -41.81 6.23 23.20
C SER A 64 -40.68 6.73 24.10
N VAL A 65 -40.70 6.24 25.34
CA VAL A 65 -39.50 5.55 25.83
C VAL A 65 -39.24 4.39 24.87
N ILE A 66 -38.70 4.68 23.68
CA ILE A 66 -37.89 3.72 22.94
C ILE A 66 -36.84 3.35 23.97
N LYS A 67 -36.94 2.13 24.50
CA LYS A 67 -36.00 1.55 25.43
C LYS A 67 -34.63 1.68 24.77
N PHE A 68 -33.91 2.78 25.08
CA PHE A 68 -32.71 3.18 24.36
C PHE A 68 -31.71 2.06 24.58
N ASN A 69 -31.56 1.21 23.56
CA ASN A 69 -30.82 -0.02 23.72
C ASN A 69 -29.34 0.36 23.71
N LYS A 70 -28.79 0.59 24.90
CA LYS A 70 -27.37 0.93 25.11
C LYS A 70 -26.44 -0.09 24.44
N CYS A 71 -26.87 -1.34 24.32
CA CYS A 71 -26.13 -2.36 23.57
C CYS A 71 -26.19 -2.11 22.06
N TYR A 72 -27.31 -1.64 21.51
CA TYR A 72 -27.42 -1.28 20.09
C TYR A 72 -26.53 -0.09 19.72
N LEU A 73 -26.50 0.96 20.54
CA LEU A 73 -25.58 2.08 20.33
C LEU A 73 -24.12 1.68 20.51
N ARG A 74 -23.83 0.78 21.47
CA ARG A 74 -22.50 0.20 21.64
C ARG A 74 -22.09 -0.56 20.38
N ILE A 75 -22.94 -1.46 19.88
CA ILE A 75 -22.68 -2.22 18.65
C ILE A 75 -22.45 -1.27 17.47
N LEU A 76 -23.31 -0.27 17.27
CA LEU A 76 -23.12 0.74 16.21
C LEU A 76 -21.81 1.50 16.37
N SER A 77 -21.45 1.91 17.59
CA SER A 77 -20.19 2.62 17.84
C SER A 77 -18.95 1.73 17.64
N GLU A 78 -19.05 0.45 17.99
CA GLU A 78 -17.99 -0.55 17.76
C GLU A 78 -17.83 -0.82 16.26
N THR A 79 -18.94 -0.95 15.52
CA THR A 79 -18.93 -1.09 14.05
C THR A 79 -18.41 0.16 13.34
N GLU A 80 -18.78 1.37 13.79
CA GLU A 80 -18.23 2.61 13.25
C GLU A 80 -16.73 2.77 13.56
N LEU A 81 -16.28 2.35 14.74
CA LEU A 81 -14.87 2.38 15.11
C LEU A 81 -14.06 1.37 14.29
N GLU A 82 -14.58 0.17 14.09
CA GLU A 82 -14.01 -0.85 13.20
C GLU A 82 -13.91 -0.31 11.76
N ASN A 83 -14.97 0.32 11.25
CA ASN A 83 -14.98 0.95 9.93
C ASN A 83 -14.02 2.14 9.81
N LYS A 84 -13.77 2.91 10.87
CA LYS A 84 -12.79 4.01 10.88
C LYS A 84 -11.35 3.54 10.91
N ASN A 85 -11.07 2.39 11.52
CA ASN A 85 -9.72 1.84 11.62
C ASN A 85 -9.32 1.02 10.37
N ASN A 86 -10.31 0.50 9.65
CA ASN A 86 -10.14 -0.31 8.44
C ASN A 86 -9.28 0.38 7.34
N PRO A 87 -9.46 1.67 6.98
CA PRO A 87 -8.61 2.34 5.99
C PRO A 87 -7.13 2.39 6.35
N ALA A 88 -6.81 2.72 7.61
CA ALA A 88 -5.42 2.82 8.08
C ALA A 88 -4.74 1.43 8.16
N TYR A 89 -5.49 0.40 8.56
CA TYR A 89 -5.02 -0.98 8.56
C TYR A 89 -4.74 -1.51 7.15
N ASN A 90 -5.65 -1.23 6.21
CA ASN A 90 -5.53 -1.57 4.80
C ASN A 90 -4.29 -0.96 4.15
N ASP A 91 -4.03 0.32 4.40
CA ASP A 91 -2.84 1.00 3.86
C ASP A 91 -1.54 0.38 4.43
N THR A 92 -1.56 -0.04 5.70
CA THR A 92 -0.43 -0.74 6.36
C THR A 92 -0.16 -2.11 5.72
N LEU A 93 -1.19 -2.88 5.38
CA LEU A 93 -1.05 -4.19 4.72
C LEU A 93 -0.43 -4.08 3.33
N LEU A 94 -0.89 -3.09 2.56
CA LEU A 94 -0.36 -2.81 1.22
C LEU A 94 1.12 -2.41 1.28
N GLU A 95 1.48 -1.52 2.22
CA GLU A 95 2.86 -1.11 2.44
C GLU A 95 3.75 -2.30 2.83
N SER A 96 3.32 -3.11 3.80
CA SER A 96 4.02 -4.32 4.22
C SER A 96 4.21 -5.31 3.07
N PHE A 97 3.20 -5.46 2.20
CA PHE A 97 3.32 -6.29 1.02
C PHE A 97 4.36 -5.76 0.03
N PHE A 98 4.40 -4.45 -0.24
CA PHE A 98 5.38 -3.90 -1.17
C PHE A 98 6.81 -3.92 -0.64
N GLU A 99 6.99 -3.81 0.68
CA GLU A 99 8.30 -4.01 1.28
C GLU A 99 8.78 -5.47 1.09
N PHE A 100 7.91 -6.45 1.39
CA PHE A 100 8.17 -7.86 1.11
C PHE A 100 8.52 -8.08 -0.38
N PHE A 101 7.70 -7.54 -1.27
CA PHE A 101 7.84 -7.69 -2.72
C PHE A 101 9.17 -7.10 -3.21
N LYS A 102 9.54 -5.91 -2.73
CA LYS A 102 10.82 -5.25 -3.04
C LYS A 102 12.00 -6.12 -2.62
N ASN A 103 12.00 -6.63 -1.39
CA ASN A 103 13.07 -7.47 -0.86
C ASN A 103 13.23 -8.76 -1.67
N GLU A 104 12.12 -9.38 -2.05
CA GLU A 104 12.15 -10.59 -2.84
C GLU A 104 12.55 -10.36 -4.31
N LYS A 105 12.15 -9.23 -4.92
CA LYS A 105 12.64 -8.78 -6.23
C LYS A 105 14.16 -8.65 -6.21
N ILE A 106 14.71 -7.99 -5.19
CA ILE A 106 16.16 -7.85 -5.02
C ILE A 106 16.81 -9.24 -4.89
N SER A 107 16.24 -10.13 -4.08
CA SER A 107 16.75 -11.50 -3.91
C SER A 107 16.82 -12.28 -5.23
N LEU A 108 15.78 -12.19 -6.06
CA LEU A 108 15.76 -12.84 -7.38
C LEU A 108 16.85 -12.29 -8.30
N LYS A 109 16.96 -10.95 -8.40
CA LYS A 109 17.97 -10.27 -9.21
C LYS A 109 19.38 -10.66 -8.79
N MET A 110 19.68 -10.64 -7.49
CA MET A 110 20.99 -11.00 -6.97
C MET A 110 21.37 -12.46 -7.28
N ARG A 111 20.43 -13.40 -7.12
CA ARG A 111 20.69 -14.82 -7.44
C ARG A 111 20.96 -15.02 -8.93
N ALA A 112 20.16 -14.39 -9.79
CA ALA A 112 20.35 -14.48 -11.23
C ALA A 112 21.67 -13.84 -11.66
N TYR A 113 21.95 -12.62 -11.18
CA TYR A 113 23.20 -11.93 -11.46
C TYR A 113 24.41 -12.75 -11.04
N LYS A 114 24.44 -13.27 -9.81
CA LYS A 114 25.54 -14.12 -9.34
C LYS A 114 25.80 -15.29 -10.28
N LYS A 115 24.73 -15.98 -10.71
CA LYS A 115 24.86 -17.14 -11.59
C LYS A 115 25.28 -16.77 -13.01
N TRP A 116 24.87 -15.60 -13.50
CA TRP A 116 25.35 -15.01 -14.76
C TRP A 116 26.85 -14.69 -14.70
N GLU A 117 27.26 -14.00 -13.64
CA GLU A 117 28.66 -13.61 -13.40
C GLU A 117 29.58 -14.82 -13.34
N GLU A 118 29.15 -15.88 -12.64
CA GLU A 118 29.89 -17.15 -12.59
C GLU A 118 30.15 -17.69 -14.00
N MET A 119 29.11 -17.78 -14.84
CA MET A 119 29.24 -18.26 -16.21
C MET A 119 30.21 -17.37 -17.02
N CYS A 120 30.00 -16.05 -17.00
CA CYS A 120 30.81 -15.12 -17.79
C CYS A 120 32.29 -15.13 -17.39
N PHE A 121 32.56 -15.29 -16.09
CA PHE A 121 33.92 -15.37 -15.55
C PHE A 121 34.62 -16.68 -15.96
N PHE A 122 34.00 -17.84 -15.70
CA PHE A 122 34.63 -19.12 -16.02
C PHE A 122 34.81 -19.33 -17.52
N GLU A 123 33.89 -18.81 -18.33
CA GLU A 123 33.96 -18.91 -19.78
C GLU A 123 34.82 -17.83 -20.43
N GLY A 124 35.37 -16.88 -19.66
CA GLY A 124 36.18 -15.79 -20.21
C GLY A 124 35.43 -14.97 -21.26
N VAL A 125 34.10 -14.86 -21.15
CA VAL A 125 33.24 -14.17 -22.13
C VAL A 125 33.74 -12.74 -22.37
N ARG A 126 34.18 -12.06 -21.31
CA ARG A 126 34.57 -10.65 -21.33
C ARG A 126 35.95 -10.37 -21.92
N TYR A 127 36.71 -11.39 -22.32
CA TYR A 127 38.08 -11.21 -22.81
C TYR A 127 38.13 -10.65 -24.24
N SER A 128 37.03 -10.70 -24.99
CA SER A 128 36.92 -10.08 -26.31
C SER A 128 35.90 -8.95 -26.33
N LEU A 129 35.98 -8.08 -27.35
CA LEU A 129 34.95 -7.06 -27.60
C LEU A 129 33.62 -7.71 -27.99
N ASP A 130 33.67 -8.73 -28.85
CA ASP A 130 32.49 -9.50 -29.27
C ASP A 130 31.77 -10.15 -28.07
N GLY A 131 32.53 -10.78 -27.17
CA GLY A 131 31.95 -11.42 -25.99
C GLY A 131 31.34 -10.43 -24.99
N ARG A 132 31.94 -9.24 -24.83
CA ARG A 132 31.33 -8.16 -24.03
C ARG A 132 30.02 -7.65 -24.64
N SER A 133 29.93 -7.57 -25.97
CA SER A 133 28.67 -7.22 -26.65
C SER A 133 27.64 -8.32 -26.47
N TRP A 134 28.02 -9.57 -26.74
CA TRP A 134 27.17 -10.74 -26.60
C TRP A 134 26.60 -10.88 -25.18
N GLU A 135 27.45 -10.72 -24.17
CA GLU A 135 27.04 -10.78 -22.76
C GLU A 135 25.97 -9.74 -22.46
N ARG A 136 26.21 -8.49 -22.89
CA ARG A 136 25.28 -7.38 -22.68
C ARG A 136 23.94 -7.71 -23.30
N ASP A 137 23.93 -8.12 -24.56
CA ASP A 137 22.70 -8.36 -25.31
C ASP A 137 21.88 -9.49 -24.68
N LYS A 138 22.55 -10.61 -24.34
CA LYS A 138 21.90 -11.77 -23.72
C LYS A 138 21.36 -11.45 -22.34
N PHE A 139 22.17 -10.85 -21.48
CA PHE A 139 21.72 -10.51 -20.13
C PHE A 139 20.59 -9.49 -20.15
N GLN A 140 20.68 -8.48 -21.02
CA GLN A 140 19.68 -7.44 -21.17
C GLN A 140 18.34 -8.03 -21.63
N GLU A 141 18.34 -8.91 -22.62
CA GLU A 141 17.13 -9.60 -23.09
C GLU A 141 16.41 -10.35 -21.95
N TRP A 142 17.16 -11.12 -21.16
CA TRP A 142 16.58 -11.84 -20.02
C TRP A 142 16.09 -10.88 -18.93
N TYR A 143 16.89 -9.86 -18.61
CA TYR A 143 16.58 -8.89 -17.56
C TYR A 143 15.32 -8.10 -17.88
N ASP A 144 15.17 -7.63 -19.12
CA ASP A 144 14.00 -6.84 -19.56
C ASP A 144 12.72 -7.67 -19.50
N LYS A 145 12.79 -8.93 -19.93
CA LYS A 145 11.66 -9.86 -19.82
C LYS A 145 11.25 -10.07 -18.37
N MET A 146 12.22 -10.36 -17.50
CA MET A 146 11.97 -10.56 -16.07
C MET A 146 11.41 -9.29 -15.41
N GLN A 147 11.97 -8.12 -15.71
CA GLN A 147 11.50 -6.85 -15.15
C GLN A 147 10.07 -6.54 -15.59
N LYS A 148 9.73 -6.78 -16.87
CA LYS A 148 8.36 -6.64 -17.39
C LYS A 148 7.36 -7.54 -16.66
N ASP A 149 7.72 -8.80 -16.45
CA ASP A 149 6.85 -9.75 -15.73
C ASP A 149 6.63 -9.32 -14.28
N ILE A 150 7.67 -8.83 -13.61
CA ILE A 150 7.59 -8.31 -12.23
C ILE A 150 6.69 -7.07 -12.15
N ASP A 151 6.84 -6.14 -13.10
CA ASP A 151 6.05 -4.92 -13.13
C ASP A 151 4.58 -5.22 -13.44
N SER A 152 4.32 -6.20 -14.32
CA SER A 152 2.98 -6.71 -14.59
C SER A 152 2.34 -7.31 -13.34
N PHE A 153 3.08 -8.13 -12.57
CA PHE A 153 2.57 -8.71 -11.32
C PHE A 153 2.26 -7.64 -10.29
N ARG A 154 3.11 -6.61 -10.18
CA ARG A 154 2.89 -5.48 -9.27
C ARG A 154 1.61 -4.73 -9.67
N ALA A 155 1.47 -4.38 -10.94
CA ALA A 155 0.31 -3.66 -11.44
C ALA A 155 -0.98 -4.46 -11.21
N SER A 156 -0.99 -5.75 -11.56
CA SER A 156 -2.17 -6.60 -11.35
C SER A 156 -2.55 -6.71 -9.88
N THR A 157 -1.57 -6.79 -8.99
CA THR A 157 -1.82 -6.84 -7.54
C THR A 157 -2.45 -5.55 -7.03
N VAL A 158 -1.99 -4.38 -7.50
CA VAL A 158 -2.61 -3.08 -7.16
C VAL A 158 -4.05 -3.03 -7.66
N ASP A 159 -4.28 -3.42 -8.90
CA ASP A 159 -5.62 -3.36 -9.52
C ASP A 159 -6.60 -4.30 -8.82
N GLU A 160 -6.18 -5.53 -8.51
CA GLU A 160 -6.99 -6.49 -7.75
C GLU A 160 -7.29 -5.99 -6.33
N TYR A 161 -6.29 -5.39 -5.67
CA TYR A 161 -6.47 -4.84 -4.33
C TYR A 161 -7.42 -3.64 -4.30
N ASN A 162 -7.32 -2.73 -5.29
CA ASN A 162 -8.23 -1.59 -5.39
C ASN A 162 -9.68 -2.05 -5.58
N LYS A 163 -9.91 -3.06 -6.43
CA LYS A 163 -11.24 -3.67 -6.59
C LYS A 163 -11.77 -4.28 -5.29
N LEU A 164 -10.91 -4.96 -4.54
CA LEU A 164 -11.26 -5.53 -3.23
C LEU A 164 -11.60 -4.42 -2.21
N LYS A 165 -10.86 -3.31 -2.23
CA LYS A 165 -11.10 -2.15 -1.37
C LYS A 165 -12.43 -1.46 -1.70
N GLU A 166 -12.76 -1.33 -2.99
CA GLU A 166 -14.04 -0.77 -3.47
C GLU A 166 -15.25 -1.62 -3.09
N SER A 167 -15.10 -2.94 -2.96
CA SER A 167 -16.20 -3.84 -2.57
C SER A 167 -16.57 -3.82 -1.08
N PHE A 168 -16.04 -2.87 -0.29
CA PHE A 168 -16.22 -2.80 1.17
C PHE A 168 -15.83 -4.10 1.88
N SER A 169 -14.74 -4.73 1.43
CA SER A 169 -14.23 -5.96 2.00
C SER A 169 -13.80 -5.81 3.46
N LYS A 170 -13.93 -6.89 4.23
CA LYS A 170 -13.51 -6.95 5.64
C LYS A 170 -11.99 -7.06 5.74
N ASP A 171 -11.40 -6.59 6.84
CA ASP A 171 -9.97 -6.65 7.15
C ASP A 171 -9.35 -8.06 6.97
N ALA A 172 -10.13 -9.09 7.31
CA ALA A 172 -9.75 -10.49 7.14
C ALA A 172 -9.56 -10.88 5.66
N GLU A 173 -10.43 -10.40 4.77
CA GLU A 173 -10.36 -10.66 3.33
C GLU A 173 -9.14 -9.98 2.71
N CYS A 174 -8.84 -8.74 3.11
CA CYS A 174 -7.61 -8.03 2.71
C CYS A 174 -6.35 -8.78 3.16
N SER A 175 -6.36 -9.31 4.38
CA SER A 175 -5.24 -10.11 4.91
C SER A 175 -5.03 -11.40 4.13
N GLU A 176 -6.10 -12.14 3.86
CA GLU A 176 -6.06 -13.37 3.06
C GLU A 176 -5.57 -13.12 1.63
N PHE A 177 -6.00 -12.02 1.01
CA PHE A 177 -5.53 -11.59 -0.30
C PHE A 177 -4.00 -11.45 -0.32
N PHE A 178 -3.40 -10.71 0.61
CA PHE A 178 -1.94 -10.55 0.62
C PHE A 178 -1.19 -11.84 0.97
N ILE A 179 -1.76 -12.72 1.80
CA ILE A 179 -1.19 -14.06 2.04
C ILE A 179 -1.15 -14.86 0.73
N MET A 180 -2.22 -14.83 -0.06
CA MET A 180 -2.26 -15.48 -1.37
C MET A 180 -1.24 -14.87 -2.34
N LYS A 181 -1.18 -13.54 -2.45
CA LYS A 181 -0.22 -12.85 -3.32
C LYS A 181 1.23 -13.16 -2.95
N ARG A 182 1.56 -13.26 -1.66
CA ARG A 182 2.89 -13.70 -1.21
C ARG A 182 3.21 -15.14 -1.67
N LYS A 183 2.23 -16.05 -1.68
CA LYS A 183 2.41 -17.42 -2.18
C LYS A 183 2.58 -17.47 -3.69
N GLU A 184 1.77 -16.72 -4.43
CA GLU A 184 1.89 -16.59 -5.90
C GLU A 184 3.27 -16.07 -6.29
N TRP A 185 3.74 -15.02 -5.62
CA TRP A 185 5.05 -14.45 -5.86
C TRP A 185 6.19 -15.44 -5.61
N LYS A 186 6.14 -16.18 -4.49
CA LYS A 186 7.14 -17.23 -4.20
C LYS A 186 7.20 -18.28 -5.31
N LYS A 187 6.04 -18.74 -5.80
CA LYS A 187 5.97 -19.69 -6.92
C LYS A 187 6.57 -19.10 -8.20
N TYR A 188 6.23 -17.86 -8.53
CA TYR A 188 6.81 -17.14 -9.67
C TYR A 188 8.33 -17.07 -9.54
N LYS A 189 8.86 -16.60 -8.39
CA LYS A 189 10.30 -16.47 -8.13
C LYS A 189 11.05 -17.78 -8.35
N ASP A 190 10.55 -18.87 -7.79
CA ASP A 190 11.19 -20.18 -7.90
C ASP A 190 11.17 -20.71 -9.34
N SER A 191 10.05 -20.50 -10.06
CA SER A 191 9.92 -20.86 -11.47
C SER A 191 10.87 -20.05 -12.36
N THR A 192 10.87 -18.72 -12.21
CA THR A 192 11.73 -17.81 -12.97
C THR A 192 13.21 -18.11 -12.74
N TYR A 193 13.62 -18.41 -11.50
CA TYR A 193 15.01 -18.80 -11.25
C TYR A 193 15.38 -20.16 -11.86
N LYS A 194 14.45 -21.13 -11.89
CA LYS A 194 14.67 -22.40 -12.60
C LYS A 194 14.84 -22.18 -14.10
N LEU A 195 13.99 -21.36 -14.70
CA LEU A 195 14.09 -21.00 -16.12
C LEU A 195 15.40 -20.26 -16.42
N PHE A 196 15.81 -19.35 -15.54
CA PHE A 196 17.07 -18.64 -15.69
C PHE A 196 18.29 -19.58 -15.64
N LYS A 197 18.31 -20.57 -14.74
CA LYS A 197 19.40 -21.57 -14.73
C LYS A 197 19.49 -22.35 -16.03
N LYS A 198 18.34 -22.68 -16.63
CA LYS A 198 18.30 -23.33 -17.94
C LYS A 198 18.84 -22.39 -19.02
N TYR A 199 18.37 -21.15 -19.04
CA TYR A 199 18.84 -20.11 -19.95
C TYR A 199 20.36 -19.91 -19.88
N VAL A 200 20.95 -19.85 -18.67
CA VAL A 200 22.41 -19.75 -18.49
C VAL A 200 23.14 -20.95 -19.09
N LYS A 201 22.59 -22.16 -18.93
CA LYS A 201 23.16 -23.38 -19.51
C LYS A 201 23.15 -23.30 -21.04
N ASP A 202 22.01 -22.92 -21.61
CA ASP A 202 21.87 -22.77 -23.07
C ASP A 202 22.85 -21.69 -23.61
N CYS A 203 23.05 -20.60 -22.86
CA CYS A 203 24.04 -19.56 -23.20
C CYS A 203 25.49 -20.07 -23.14
N ASN A 204 25.82 -20.95 -22.18
CA ASN A 204 27.15 -21.55 -22.08
C ASN A 204 27.46 -22.40 -23.31
N GLU A 205 26.51 -23.25 -23.71
CA GLU A 205 26.62 -24.10 -24.90
C GLU A 205 26.77 -23.26 -26.17
N GLU A 206 25.95 -22.20 -26.33
CA GLU A 206 26.07 -21.26 -27.45
C GLU A 206 27.47 -20.60 -27.51
N TRP A 207 27.99 -20.18 -26.36
CA TRP A 207 29.29 -19.51 -26.28
C TRP A 207 30.46 -20.46 -26.60
N ASP A 208 30.40 -21.70 -26.14
CA ASP A 208 31.39 -22.73 -26.46
C ASP A 208 31.46 -23.02 -27.96
N GLU A 209 30.31 -23.09 -28.64
CA GLU A 209 30.26 -23.24 -30.09
C GLU A 209 30.92 -22.05 -30.82
N ARG A 210 30.70 -20.81 -30.34
CA ARG A 210 31.32 -19.61 -30.91
C ARG A 210 32.84 -19.63 -30.76
N LYS A 211 33.36 -20.01 -29.58
CA LYS A 211 34.81 -20.18 -29.37
C LYS A 211 35.41 -21.18 -30.33
N ASN A 212 34.74 -22.30 -30.55
CA ASN A 212 35.25 -23.37 -31.43
C ASN A 212 35.23 -22.97 -32.90
N LYS A 213 34.26 -22.17 -33.34
CA LYS A 213 34.23 -21.60 -34.71
C LYS A 213 35.37 -20.61 -34.93
N ASN A 214 35.69 -19.77 -33.95
CA ASN A 214 36.75 -18.76 -34.07
C ASN A 214 38.18 -19.32 -33.96
N LYS A 215 38.33 -20.61 -33.61
CA LYS A 215 39.63 -21.31 -33.57
C LYS A 215 39.97 -22.08 -34.87
N LYS A 216 39.00 -22.24 -35.78
CA LYS A 216 39.21 -22.81 -37.11
C LYS A 216 39.54 -21.72 -38.12
#